data_AF-A0A2N2JFZ9-F1
#
_entry.id   AF-A0A2N2JFZ9-F1
#
_cell.length_a   1.000
_cell.length_b   1.000
_cell.length_c   1.000
_cell.angle_alpha   90.00
_cell.angle_beta   90.00
_cell.angle_gamma   90.00
#
_symmetry.space_group_name_H-M   'P 1'
#
loop_
_entity.id
_entity.type
_entity.pdbx_description
1 polymer ?
#
loop_
_entity_poly.entity_id
_entity_poly.type
_entity_poly.pdbx_seq_one_letter_code
_entity_poly.pdbx_strand_id
1 'polypeptide(L)'
;MSKQTTELIIIASVVGLWVVYKLARWLLLARARVDGTRPDGGTPAGVEIKAPLLPDFSPEGVTGVPALDLKLALRGDRGAALSILGASTRLAVLSAIIDGDAAYRGGRFERVGGTKGVSQGELRRQAALGEAAMVALRRQLPTVDARLAEHVRSDPEPGFRRACLEALVARAPDAIETAEVLQAALRDRDPDVRAVAALRSRGALSDHALGGVVADHGAPDALVAQALAALADRRRPPKVTRLARLVDRGPEVLAEVARCAGQHEGPRARALLMHLLDQTDDVVDVAAAAALGACGDLDAIPALAAHTRGAFRDRAVKRAATDAIQAIQARAGGEAGRLALVAAEEGALSLAEDEPPARR
;
A
#
# COMPACT_ATOMS: atom_id res chain seq x y z
N MET A 1 -37.35 7.30 -21.93
CA MET A 1 -35.96 6.92 -22.28
C MET A 1 -35.24 6.58 -21.00
N SER A 2 -34.76 5.35 -20.86
CA SER A 2 -34.20 4.83 -19.59
C SER A 2 -32.75 5.27 -19.43
N LYS A 3 -32.24 5.33 -18.20
CA LYS A 3 -30.82 5.61 -17.89
C LYS A 3 -29.83 4.77 -18.73
N GLN A 4 -30.24 3.55 -19.12
CA GLN A 4 -29.45 2.67 -19.99
C GLN A 4 -29.23 3.21 -21.40
N THR A 5 -30.15 4.01 -21.96
CA THR A 5 -29.98 4.56 -23.31
C THR A 5 -28.98 5.72 -23.31
N THR A 6 -28.87 6.46 -22.20
CA THR A 6 -27.88 7.54 -22.04
C THR A 6 -26.47 6.98 -21.79
N GLU A 7 -26.33 5.87 -21.05
CA GLU A 7 -25.03 5.21 -20.84
C GLU A 7 -24.47 4.58 -22.12
N LEU A 8 -25.31 4.01 -22.97
CA LEU A 8 -24.87 3.44 -24.26
C LEU A 8 -24.33 4.50 -25.23
N ILE A 9 -24.89 5.73 -25.22
CA ILE A 9 -24.44 6.82 -26.08
C ILE A 9 -23.08 7.39 -25.61
N ILE A 10 -22.80 7.37 -24.30
CA ILE A 10 -21.52 7.80 -23.73
C ILE A 10 -20.42 6.76 -23.99
N ILE A 11 -20.72 5.46 -23.86
CA ILE A 11 -19.79 4.37 -24.20
C ILE A 11 -19.45 4.39 -25.70
N ALA A 12 -20.43 4.63 -26.58
CA ALA A 12 -20.18 4.75 -28.02
C ALA A 12 -19.30 5.97 -28.38
N SER A 13 -19.42 7.08 -27.64
CA SER A 13 -18.64 8.31 -27.87
C SER A 13 -17.19 8.19 -27.41
N VAL A 14 -16.91 7.46 -26.32
CA VAL A 14 -15.54 7.18 -25.83
C VAL A 14 -14.81 6.17 -26.72
N VAL A 15 -15.53 5.17 -27.23
CA VAL A 15 -14.99 4.18 -28.18
C VAL A 15 -14.65 4.85 -29.53
N GLY A 16 -15.46 5.80 -30.01
CA GLY A 16 -15.18 6.57 -31.23
C GLY A 16 -13.93 7.46 -31.13
N LEU A 17 -13.73 8.14 -30.00
CA LEU A 17 -12.58 9.02 -29.77
C LEU A 17 -11.25 8.25 -29.62
N TRP A 18 -11.30 7.04 -29.05
CA TRP A 18 -10.16 6.11 -28.92
C TRP A 18 -9.66 5.60 -30.28
N VAL A 19 -10.59 5.34 -31.22
CA VAL A 19 -10.28 4.86 -32.57
C VAL A 19 -9.60 5.96 -33.43
N VAL A 20 -10.07 7.21 -33.34
CA VAL A 20 -9.52 8.35 -34.11
C VAL A 20 -8.10 8.73 -33.64
N TYR A 21 -7.79 8.61 -32.35
CA TYR A 21 -6.45 8.91 -31.82
C TYR A 21 -5.40 7.83 -32.13
N LYS A 22 -5.80 6.55 -32.15
CA LYS A 22 -4.92 5.45 -32.57
C LYS A 22 -4.51 5.56 -34.05
N LEU A 23 -5.41 5.99 -34.93
CA LEU A 23 -5.09 6.22 -36.34
C LEU A 23 -4.09 7.38 -36.53
N ALA A 24 -4.26 8.47 -35.78
CA ALA A 24 -3.40 9.67 -35.85
C ALA A 24 -1.95 9.40 -35.42
N ARG A 25 -1.70 8.53 -34.43
CA ARG A 25 -0.34 8.20 -33.96
C ARG A 25 0.37 7.18 -34.86
N TRP A 26 -0.39 6.29 -35.50
CA TRP A 26 0.16 5.31 -36.44
C TRP A 26 0.76 5.96 -37.69
N LEU A 27 0.13 7.02 -38.21
CA LEU A 27 0.66 7.81 -39.32
C LEU A 27 1.94 8.60 -38.99
N LEU A 28 2.19 8.90 -37.71
CA LEU A 28 3.33 9.71 -37.24
C LEU A 28 4.63 8.89 -37.07
N LEU A 29 4.55 7.60 -36.75
CA LEU A 29 5.72 6.75 -36.51
C LEU A 29 6.22 6.00 -37.76
N ALA A 30 5.38 5.87 -38.79
CA ALA A 30 5.73 5.21 -40.05
C ALA A 30 6.81 5.94 -40.89
N ARG A 31 7.30 7.12 -40.45
CA ARG A 31 8.12 8.01 -41.28
C ARG A 31 9.58 8.23 -40.82
N ALA A 32 10.03 7.60 -39.73
CA ALA A 32 11.42 7.74 -39.22
C ALA A 32 12.15 6.37 -39.25
N ARG A 33 12.53 5.85 -40.43
CA ARG A 33 13.88 5.92 -41.05
C ARG A 33 15.04 5.72 -40.05
N VAL A 34 15.71 4.57 -40.08
CA VAL A 34 17.18 4.44 -39.92
C VAL A 34 17.67 3.11 -40.53
N ASP A 35 18.79 3.23 -41.24
CA ASP A 35 19.59 2.23 -41.95
C ASP A 35 20.23 1.15 -41.06
N GLY A 36 20.52 0.02 -41.70
CA GLY A 36 21.05 -1.18 -41.06
C GLY A 36 22.51 -1.09 -40.65
N THR A 37 22.79 -1.60 -39.46
CA THR A 37 24.03 -2.32 -39.12
C THR A 37 23.71 -3.37 -38.05
N ARG A 38 24.21 -4.60 -38.25
CA ARG A 38 24.16 -5.72 -37.29
C ARG A 38 25.35 -5.61 -36.35
N PRO A 39 25.17 -5.81 -35.04
CA PRO A 39 26.29 -6.32 -34.25
C PRO A 39 25.88 -7.41 -33.25
N ASP A 40 26.66 -8.50 -33.30
CA ASP A 40 26.71 -9.57 -32.32
C ASP A 40 26.99 -9.03 -30.90
N GLY A 41 26.30 -9.58 -29.91
CA GLY A 41 26.51 -9.23 -28.50
C GLY A 41 25.52 -9.95 -27.59
N GLY A 42 26.05 -10.87 -26.78
CA GLY A 42 25.28 -11.81 -25.94
C GLY A 42 24.35 -11.16 -24.91
N THR A 43 23.29 -11.92 -24.62
CA THR A 43 22.16 -11.62 -23.73
C THR A 43 22.53 -11.70 -22.24
N PRO A 44 22.04 -10.80 -21.37
CA PRO A 44 21.86 -11.11 -19.96
C PRO A 44 20.52 -11.82 -19.74
N ALA A 45 20.54 -12.94 -19.01
CA ALA A 45 19.40 -13.82 -18.78
C ALA A 45 18.32 -13.22 -17.85
N GLY A 46 17.03 -13.52 -18.09
CA GLY A 46 16.07 -13.64 -16.99
C GLY A 46 14.65 -13.05 -17.10
N VAL A 47 14.29 -12.25 -18.11
CA VAL A 47 12.92 -11.67 -18.21
C VAL A 47 12.12 -12.36 -19.33
N GLU A 48 10.98 -12.95 -18.98
CA GLU A 48 10.09 -13.69 -19.89
C GLU A 48 8.66 -13.16 -19.79
N ILE A 49 8.13 -12.55 -20.86
CA ILE A 49 6.73 -12.18 -21.00
C ILE A 49 5.97 -13.41 -21.55
N LYS A 50 4.81 -13.83 -21.03
CA LYS A 50 4.01 -14.94 -21.61
C LYS A 50 2.59 -14.48 -21.92
N ALA A 51 1.98 -15.02 -22.99
CA ALA A 51 0.53 -14.94 -23.21
C ALA A 51 -0.21 -15.73 -22.11
N PRO A 52 -1.44 -15.37 -21.72
CA PRO A 52 -2.06 -15.93 -20.53
C PRO A 52 -2.63 -17.32 -20.82
N LEU A 53 -2.26 -18.27 -19.97
CA LEU A 53 -3.06 -19.45 -19.66
C LEU A 53 -3.60 -19.17 -18.25
N LEU A 54 -4.90 -18.87 -18.11
CA LEU A 54 -5.61 -18.75 -16.81
C LEU A 54 -5.40 -20.02 -15.93
N PRO A 55 -5.69 -20.07 -14.60
CA PRO A 55 -6.29 -19.06 -13.70
C PRO A 55 -5.54 -18.82 -12.35
N ASP A 56 -4.29 -19.25 -12.17
CA ASP A 56 -3.57 -19.07 -10.90
C ASP A 56 -2.57 -17.91 -10.97
N PHE A 57 -3.04 -16.70 -10.68
CA PHE A 57 -2.19 -15.50 -10.71
C PHE A 57 -1.59 -15.21 -9.32
N SER A 58 -0.26 -15.29 -9.24
CA SER A 58 0.51 -14.57 -8.22
C SER A 58 0.54 -13.07 -8.56
N PRO A 59 0.32 -12.16 -7.60
CA PRO A 59 0.33 -10.70 -7.83
C PRO A 59 1.67 -10.12 -8.31
N GLU A 60 2.73 -10.92 -8.38
CA GLU A 60 4.10 -10.50 -8.73
C GLU A 60 4.30 -10.08 -10.21
N GLY A 61 3.32 -10.30 -11.08
CA GLY A 61 3.42 -10.06 -12.53
C GLY A 61 2.60 -8.90 -13.10
N VAL A 62 1.89 -8.13 -12.27
CA VAL A 62 0.93 -7.11 -12.71
C VAL A 62 1.66 -5.81 -13.11
N THR A 63 1.40 -5.33 -14.31
CA THR A 63 1.92 -4.06 -14.83
C THR A 63 1.17 -2.84 -14.30
N GLY A 64 -0.08 -3.02 -13.86
CA GLY A 64 -0.96 -1.92 -13.49
C GLY A 64 -1.61 -1.27 -14.71
N VAL A 65 -1.61 -1.96 -15.85
CA VAL A 65 -2.25 -1.55 -17.10
C VAL A 65 -3.26 -2.65 -17.43
N PRO A 66 -4.56 -2.46 -17.15
CA PRO A 66 -5.54 -3.55 -17.24
C PRO A 66 -5.54 -4.29 -18.58
N ALA A 67 -5.37 -3.57 -19.68
CA ALA A 67 -5.31 -4.16 -21.02
C ALA A 67 -4.11 -5.12 -21.23
N LEU A 68 -2.96 -4.83 -20.61
CA LEU A 68 -1.80 -5.72 -20.62
C LEU A 68 -1.96 -6.84 -19.61
N ASP A 69 -2.44 -6.55 -18.42
CA ASP A 69 -2.55 -7.52 -17.33
C ASP A 69 -3.52 -8.66 -17.66
N LEU A 70 -4.53 -8.39 -18.50
CA LEU A 70 -5.42 -9.41 -19.06
C LEU A 70 -4.76 -10.30 -20.13
N LYS A 71 -3.67 -9.85 -20.75
CA LYS A 71 -3.10 -10.42 -21.98
C LYS A 71 -1.64 -10.83 -21.84
N LEU A 72 -0.99 -10.52 -20.73
CA LEU A 72 0.43 -10.77 -20.50
C LEU A 72 0.68 -11.13 -19.05
N ALA A 73 1.53 -12.13 -18.85
CA ALA A 73 2.20 -12.38 -17.60
C ALA A 73 3.67 -11.98 -17.73
N LEU A 74 4.15 -11.10 -16.84
CA LEU A 74 5.58 -10.82 -16.73
C LEU A 74 6.24 -11.85 -15.82
N ARG A 75 7.39 -12.40 -16.23
CA ARG A 75 8.28 -13.22 -15.39
C ARG A 75 9.68 -12.62 -15.38
N GLY A 76 10.40 -12.80 -14.28
CA GLY A 76 11.75 -12.27 -14.09
C GLY A 76 11.76 -10.98 -13.28
N ASP A 77 12.82 -10.19 -13.41
CA ASP A 77 12.98 -8.93 -12.67
C ASP A 77 11.88 -7.93 -13.05
N ARG A 78 10.96 -7.70 -12.11
CA ARG A 78 9.79 -6.83 -12.28
C ARG A 78 10.19 -5.40 -12.65
N GLY A 79 11.24 -4.84 -12.04
CA GLY A 79 11.68 -3.49 -12.36
C GLY A 79 12.27 -3.35 -13.76
N ALA A 80 13.07 -4.32 -14.20
CA ALA A 80 13.60 -4.38 -15.55
C ALA A 80 12.45 -4.50 -16.57
N ALA A 81 11.45 -5.33 -16.29
CA ALA A 81 10.27 -5.47 -17.14
C ALA A 81 9.43 -4.19 -17.20
N LEU A 82 9.18 -3.51 -16.09
CA LEU A 82 8.45 -2.24 -16.09
C LEU A 82 9.25 -1.11 -16.75
N SER A 83 10.57 -1.07 -16.58
CA SER A 83 11.43 -0.03 -17.16
C SER A 83 11.45 0.01 -18.69
N ILE A 84 11.12 -1.11 -19.35
CA ILE A 84 11.07 -1.23 -20.83
C ILE A 84 9.65 -1.02 -21.37
N LEU A 85 8.62 -1.13 -20.51
CA LEU A 85 7.22 -1.00 -20.86
C LEU A 85 6.75 0.46 -20.83
N GLY A 86 7.46 1.38 -21.47
CA GLY A 86 6.96 2.74 -21.69
C GLY A 86 5.72 2.77 -22.58
N ALA A 87 4.97 3.87 -22.60
CA ALA A 87 3.69 3.97 -23.31
C ALA A 87 3.74 3.51 -24.78
N SER A 88 4.79 3.87 -25.52
CA SER A 88 5.02 3.40 -26.90
C SER A 88 5.21 1.89 -26.99
N THR A 89 6.03 1.32 -26.09
CA THR A 89 6.29 -0.13 -26.05
C THR A 89 5.02 -0.89 -25.68
N ARG A 90 4.26 -0.45 -24.68
CA ARG A 90 2.99 -1.07 -24.30
C ARG A 90 1.99 -1.12 -25.45
N LEU A 91 1.90 -0.04 -26.23
CA LEU A 91 1.04 0.00 -27.41
C LEU A 91 1.49 -0.96 -28.51
N ALA A 92 2.80 -1.04 -28.77
CA ALA A 92 3.36 -1.97 -29.75
C ALA A 92 3.10 -3.43 -29.34
N VAL A 93 3.32 -3.75 -28.06
CA VAL A 93 3.05 -5.09 -27.51
C VAL A 93 1.56 -5.44 -27.58
N LEU A 94 0.68 -4.52 -27.20
CA LEU A 94 -0.77 -4.74 -27.30
C LEU A 94 -1.22 -4.95 -28.75
N SER A 95 -0.69 -4.18 -29.71
CA SER A 95 -1.01 -4.38 -31.13
C SER A 95 -0.60 -5.79 -31.56
N ALA A 96 0.64 -6.18 -31.28
CA ALA A 96 1.16 -7.50 -31.67
C ALA A 96 0.33 -8.67 -31.08
N ILE A 97 -0.22 -8.51 -29.88
CA ILE A 97 -1.08 -9.52 -29.24
C ILE A 97 -2.50 -9.51 -29.83
N ILE A 98 -3.09 -8.33 -30.05
CA ILE A 98 -4.45 -8.19 -30.59
C ILE A 98 -4.51 -8.69 -32.04
N ASP A 99 -3.45 -8.44 -32.81
CA ASP A 99 -3.33 -8.90 -34.19
C ASP A 99 -3.08 -10.42 -34.31
N GLY A 100 -2.93 -11.12 -33.17
CA GLY A 100 -3.08 -12.59 -33.08
C GLY A 100 -1.86 -13.42 -33.49
N ASP A 101 -0.70 -12.81 -33.74
CA ASP A 101 0.43 -13.48 -34.39
C ASP A 101 1.68 -13.64 -33.50
N ALA A 102 1.62 -13.34 -32.20
CA ALA A 102 2.78 -13.44 -31.31
C ALA A 102 2.46 -13.78 -29.85
N ALA A 103 3.21 -14.74 -29.29
CA ALA A 103 3.45 -14.94 -27.87
C ALA A 103 4.91 -14.58 -27.55
N TYR A 104 5.23 -14.13 -26.35
CA TYR A 104 6.63 -13.97 -25.95
C TYR A 104 7.10 -15.22 -25.20
N ARG A 105 8.30 -15.72 -25.51
CA ARG A 105 8.92 -16.92 -24.93
C ARG A 105 10.44 -16.76 -24.93
N GLY A 106 11.10 -17.11 -23.84
CA GLY A 106 12.58 -17.08 -23.75
C GLY A 106 13.23 -15.73 -24.12
N GLY A 107 12.56 -14.59 -23.88
CA GLY A 107 13.07 -13.26 -24.22
C GLY A 107 12.76 -12.76 -25.64
N ARG A 108 11.98 -13.50 -26.45
CA ARG A 108 11.63 -13.16 -27.85
C ARG A 108 10.14 -13.33 -28.12
N PHE A 109 9.61 -12.59 -29.10
CA PHE A 109 8.26 -12.81 -29.63
C PHE A 109 8.29 -13.97 -30.64
N GLU A 110 7.56 -15.04 -30.35
CA GLU A 110 7.35 -16.25 -31.16
C GLU A 110 5.89 -16.37 -31.60
N ARG A 111 5.61 -16.82 -32.82
CA ARG A 111 4.24 -16.90 -33.35
C ARG A 111 3.39 -17.98 -32.67
N VAL A 112 2.11 -17.69 -32.41
CA VAL A 112 1.08 -18.68 -32.05
C VAL A 112 -0.09 -18.57 -33.02
N GLY A 113 -0.01 -19.25 -34.17
CA GLY A 113 -1.14 -19.38 -35.12
C GLY A 113 -1.03 -18.54 -36.40
N GLY A 114 -1.59 -19.08 -37.49
CA GLY A 114 -1.39 -18.65 -38.87
C GLY A 114 -2.46 -17.70 -39.42
N THR A 115 -2.20 -16.39 -39.50
CA THR A 115 -2.94 -15.48 -40.38
C THR A 115 -2.24 -15.32 -41.74
N LYS A 116 -3.06 -15.25 -42.80
CA LYS A 116 -2.70 -14.96 -44.18
C LYS A 116 -2.67 -13.43 -44.36
N GLY A 117 -1.63 -12.90 -44.99
CA GLY A 117 -1.62 -11.54 -45.54
C GLY A 117 -0.39 -10.69 -45.22
N VAL A 118 0.36 -11.01 -44.16
CA VAL A 118 1.62 -10.33 -43.86
C VAL A 118 2.79 -11.24 -44.28
N SER A 119 3.70 -10.73 -45.12
CA SER A 119 4.84 -11.54 -45.57
C SER A 119 5.74 -11.90 -44.36
N GLN A 120 6.27 -13.12 -44.34
CA GLN A 120 7.23 -13.56 -43.30
C GLN A 120 8.41 -12.59 -43.14
N GLY A 121 8.80 -11.90 -44.23
CA GLY A 121 9.87 -10.89 -44.20
C GLY A 121 9.48 -9.65 -43.41
N GLU A 122 8.22 -9.19 -43.48
CA GLU A 122 7.77 -8.00 -42.77
C GLU A 122 7.63 -8.23 -41.26
N LEU A 123 7.13 -9.41 -40.86
CA LEU A 123 7.02 -9.78 -39.45
C LEU A 123 8.38 -10.03 -38.80
N ARG A 124 9.31 -10.69 -39.51
CA ARG A 124 10.70 -10.82 -39.04
C ARG A 124 11.36 -9.45 -38.92
N ARG A 125 11.08 -8.52 -39.82
CA ARG A 125 11.55 -7.14 -39.74
C ARG A 125 10.97 -6.42 -38.53
N GLN A 126 9.67 -6.54 -38.23
CA GLN A 126 9.04 -5.91 -37.08
C GLN A 126 9.50 -6.50 -35.74
N ALA A 127 9.61 -7.83 -35.63
CA ALA A 127 10.15 -8.50 -34.44
C ALA A 127 11.63 -8.16 -34.23
N ALA A 128 12.43 -8.17 -35.31
CA ALA A 128 13.82 -7.74 -35.25
C ALA A 128 13.97 -6.24 -34.98
N LEU A 129 13.03 -5.38 -35.42
CA LEU A 129 12.97 -3.97 -35.04
C LEU A 129 12.61 -3.79 -33.57
N GLY A 130 11.68 -4.59 -33.04
CA GLY A 130 11.37 -4.62 -31.61
C GLY A 130 12.57 -5.08 -30.79
N GLU A 131 13.23 -6.15 -31.21
CA GLU A 131 14.42 -6.71 -30.55
C GLU A 131 15.62 -5.75 -30.68
N ALA A 132 15.90 -5.21 -31.87
CA ALA A 132 16.96 -4.24 -32.10
C ALA A 132 16.67 -2.89 -31.43
N ALA A 133 15.42 -2.41 -31.40
CA ALA A 133 15.04 -1.24 -30.64
C ALA A 133 15.25 -1.50 -29.15
N MET A 134 14.86 -2.67 -28.63
CA MET A 134 15.06 -3.05 -27.23
C MET A 134 16.54 -3.22 -26.86
N VAL A 135 17.37 -3.73 -27.78
CA VAL A 135 18.83 -3.85 -27.61
C VAL A 135 19.52 -2.48 -27.72
N ALA A 136 19.10 -1.63 -28.65
CA ALA A 136 19.61 -0.26 -28.80
C ALA A 136 19.20 0.63 -27.61
N LEU A 137 17.94 0.50 -27.17
CA LEU A 137 17.42 1.04 -25.92
C LEU A 137 18.31 0.55 -24.76
N ARG A 138 18.55 -0.75 -24.60
CA ARG A 138 19.42 -1.28 -23.52
C ARG A 138 20.87 -0.75 -23.53
N ARG A 139 21.42 -0.40 -24.70
CA ARG A 139 22.81 0.10 -24.84
C ARG A 139 22.98 1.60 -24.62
N GLN A 140 21.89 2.38 -24.71
CA GLN A 140 21.94 3.85 -24.63
C GLN A 140 21.00 4.45 -23.58
N LEU A 141 20.19 3.64 -22.91
CA LEU A 141 19.20 4.14 -21.97
C LEU A 141 19.79 4.47 -20.60
N PRO A 142 19.17 5.43 -19.89
CA PRO A 142 19.31 5.57 -18.45
C PRO A 142 19.16 4.23 -17.73
N THR A 143 19.70 4.14 -16.51
CA THR A 143 19.58 2.96 -15.64
C THR A 143 18.13 2.50 -15.52
N VAL A 144 17.91 1.23 -15.14
CA VAL A 144 16.55 0.71 -14.87
C VAL A 144 15.79 1.66 -13.94
N ASP A 145 16.48 2.16 -12.91
CA ASP A 145 15.90 3.00 -11.88
C ASP A 145 15.51 4.39 -12.44
N ALA A 146 16.38 5.03 -13.23
CA ALA A 146 16.06 6.30 -13.89
C ALA A 146 14.86 6.20 -14.85
N ARG A 147 14.66 5.04 -15.49
CA ARG A 147 13.49 4.80 -16.34
C ARG A 147 12.21 4.56 -15.55
N LEU A 148 12.30 3.83 -14.44
CA LEU A 148 11.18 3.69 -13.52
C LEU A 148 10.79 5.07 -12.96
N ALA A 149 11.76 5.87 -12.53
CA ALA A 149 11.56 7.25 -12.09
C ALA A 149 10.84 8.09 -13.15
N GLU A 150 11.27 7.99 -14.41
CA GLU A 150 10.61 8.71 -15.51
C GLU A 150 9.17 8.25 -15.72
N HIS A 151 8.91 6.93 -15.73
CA HIS A 151 7.55 6.42 -15.83
C HIS A 151 6.66 6.89 -14.67
N VAL A 152 7.17 6.93 -13.44
CA VAL A 152 6.44 7.49 -12.29
C VAL A 152 6.08 8.97 -12.50
N ARG A 153 6.91 9.75 -13.19
CA ARG A 153 6.65 11.18 -13.39
C ARG A 153 5.66 11.50 -14.51
N SER A 154 5.70 10.74 -15.60
CA SER A 154 5.05 11.16 -16.86
C SER A 154 4.05 10.17 -17.44
N ASP A 155 3.99 8.92 -16.95
CA ASP A 155 3.13 7.92 -17.58
C ASP A 155 1.64 8.23 -17.37
N PRO A 156 0.79 8.18 -18.41
CA PRO A 156 -0.62 8.49 -18.27
C PRO A 156 -1.38 7.49 -17.39
N GLU A 157 -0.94 6.23 -17.33
CA GLU A 157 -1.67 5.18 -16.62
C GLU A 157 -1.31 5.17 -15.12
N PRO A 158 -2.24 5.50 -14.21
CA PRO A 158 -1.96 5.59 -12.79
C PRO A 158 -1.50 4.25 -12.18
N GLY A 159 -2.12 3.14 -12.58
CA GLY A 159 -1.72 1.82 -12.11
C GLY A 159 -0.29 1.48 -12.52
N PHE A 160 0.15 1.91 -13.70
CA PHE A 160 1.52 1.75 -14.16
C PHE A 160 2.51 2.63 -13.40
N ARG A 161 2.15 3.91 -13.14
CA ARG A 161 2.94 4.80 -12.28
C ARG A 161 3.13 4.18 -10.90
N ARG A 162 2.06 3.66 -10.29
CA ARG A 162 2.11 2.95 -9.01
C ARG A 162 3.07 1.75 -9.06
N ALA A 163 2.92 0.89 -10.06
CA ALA A 163 3.77 -0.30 -10.21
C ALA A 163 5.26 0.07 -10.41
N CYS A 164 5.55 1.12 -11.17
CA CYS A 164 6.91 1.63 -11.34
C CYS A 164 7.47 2.20 -10.04
N LEU A 165 6.65 2.91 -9.25
CA LEU A 165 7.07 3.45 -7.95
C LEU A 165 7.41 2.34 -6.96
N GLU A 166 6.55 1.31 -6.86
CA GLU A 166 6.81 0.13 -6.02
C GLU A 166 8.12 -0.57 -6.44
N ALA A 167 8.32 -0.77 -7.74
CA ALA A 167 9.52 -1.41 -8.26
C ALA A 167 10.78 -0.57 -8.00
N LEU A 168 10.71 0.76 -8.13
CA LEU A 168 11.82 1.66 -7.85
C LEU A 168 12.20 1.58 -6.36
N VAL A 169 11.23 1.68 -5.45
CA VAL A 169 11.46 1.60 -4.01
C VAL A 169 12.04 0.24 -3.61
N ALA A 170 11.55 -0.86 -4.19
CA ALA A 170 12.06 -2.20 -3.88
C ALA A 170 13.52 -2.39 -4.32
N ARG A 171 13.92 -1.75 -5.42
CA ARG A 171 15.25 -1.90 -6.01
C ARG A 171 16.30 -0.97 -5.41
N ALA A 172 15.90 0.27 -5.10
CA ALA A 172 16.81 1.32 -4.66
C ALA A 172 16.16 2.16 -3.55
N PRO A 173 15.85 1.57 -2.38
CA PRO A 173 15.10 2.25 -1.31
C PRO A 173 15.83 3.48 -0.75
N ASP A 174 17.16 3.41 -0.67
CA ASP A 174 18.00 4.46 -0.05
C ASP A 174 18.60 5.44 -1.06
N ALA A 175 18.25 5.32 -2.35
CA ALA A 175 18.78 6.22 -3.37
C ALA A 175 18.13 7.61 -3.26
N ILE A 176 18.94 8.66 -3.41
CA ILE A 176 18.48 10.06 -3.41
C ILE A 176 17.39 10.29 -4.46
N GLU A 177 17.58 9.74 -5.67
CA GLU A 177 16.59 9.82 -6.75
C GLU A 177 15.24 9.18 -6.36
N THR A 178 15.25 8.04 -5.66
CA THR A 178 14.02 7.40 -5.15
C THR A 178 13.31 8.31 -4.16
N ALA A 179 14.04 8.97 -3.26
CA ALA A 179 13.47 9.92 -2.32
C ALA A 179 12.83 11.13 -3.03
N GLU A 180 13.47 11.67 -4.07
CA GLU A 180 12.92 12.76 -4.88
C GLU A 180 11.65 12.34 -5.63
N VAL A 181 11.66 11.15 -6.23
CA VAL A 181 10.49 10.58 -6.93
C VAL A 181 9.33 10.37 -5.97
N LEU A 182 9.60 9.85 -4.77
CA LEU A 182 8.60 9.69 -3.72
C LEU A 182 7.99 11.05 -3.31
N GLN A 183 8.81 12.08 -3.12
CA GLN A 183 8.33 13.44 -2.80
C GLN A 183 7.48 14.05 -3.92
N ALA A 184 7.83 13.80 -5.18
CA ALA A 184 7.01 14.22 -6.32
C ALA A 184 5.68 13.46 -6.36
N ALA A 185 5.71 12.14 -6.15
CA ALA A 185 4.54 11.26 -6.18
C ALA A 185 3.51 11.55 -5.07
N LEU A 186 3.91 12.21 -3.97
CA LEU A 186 2.95 12.72 -2.98
C LEU A 186 1.96 13.76 -3.56
N ARG A 187 2.28 14.36 -4.71
CA ARG A 187 1.42 15.30 -5.45
C ARG A 187 0.84 14.68 -6.72
N ASP A 188 0.92 13.35 -6.88
CA ASP A 188 0.33 12.66 -8.01
C ASP A 188 -1.19 12.92 -8.06
N ARG A 189 -1.75 12.94 -9.27
CA ARG A 189 -3.19 13.13 -9.50
C ARG A 189 -4.00 11.97 -8.95
N ASP A 190 -3.42 10.78 -8.98
CA ASP A 190 -4.05 9.54 -8.58
C ASP A 190 -3.83 9.25 -7.07
N PRO A 191 -4.91 8.95 -6.31
CA PRO A 191 -4.82 8.68 -4.89
C PRO A 191 -3.97 7.46 -4.53
N ASP A 192 -3.95 6.41 -5.35
CA ASP A 192 -3.20 5.19 -5.04
C ASP A 192 -1.69 5.41 -5.20
N VAL A 193 -1.29 6.18 -6.22
CA VAL A 193 0.11 6.59 -6.37
C VAL A 193 0.57 7.44 -5.17
N ARG A 194 -0.27 8.40 -4.74
CA ARG A 194 0.01 9.19 -3.52
C ARG A 194 0.10 8.31 -2.28
N ALA A 195 -0.76 7.30 -2.15
CA ALA A 195 -0.78 6.39 -1.01
C ALA A 195 0.52 5.60 -0.91
N VAL A 196 0.98 5.00 -2.01
CA VAL A 196 2.27 4.27 -2.04
C VAL A 196 3.42 5.19 -1.68
N ALA A 197 3.46 6.40 -2.25
CA ALA A 197 4.48 7.39 -1.92
C ALA A 197 4.48 7.75 -0.42
N ALA A 198 3.29 7.94 0.14
CA ALA A 198 3.09 8.32 1.53
C ALA A 198 3.44 7.21 2.53
N LEU A 199 3.25 5.94 2.16
CA LEU A 199 3.67 4.78 2.97
C LEU A 199 5.20 4.65 3.06
N ARG A 200 5.95 5.24 2.12
CA ARG A 200 7.43 5.17 2.06
C ARG A 200 8.11 6.49 2.42
N SER A 201 7.34 7.55 2.60
CA SER A 201 7.82 8.89 2.93
C SER A 201 7.34 9.34 4.31
N ARG A 202 7.91 10.43 4.82
CA ARG A 202 7.46 11.06 6.07
C ARG A 202 7.09 12.54 5.83
N GLY A 203 6.48 13.15 6.83
CA GLY A 203 6.12 14.57 6.82
C GLY A 203 4.66 14.85 6.48
N ALA A 204 4.25 16.11 6.60
CA ALA A 204 2.85 16.53 6.58
C ALA A 204 2.09 16.14 5.30
N LEU A 205 2.74 16.19 4.13
CA LEU A 205 2.13 15.77 2.86
C LEU A 205 1.86 14.26 2.84
N SER A 206 2.79 13.46 3.38
CA SER A 206 2.61 12.01 3.50
C SER A 206 1.44 11.70 4.45
N ASP A 207 1.41 12.35 5.61
CA ASP A 207 0.33 12.12 6.59
C ASP A 207 -1.04 12.56 6.05
N HIS A 208 -1.08 13.64 5.26
CA HIS A 208 -2.29 14.06 4.57
C HIS A 208 -2.75 13.03 3.52
N ALA A 209 -1.84 12.50 2.70
CA ALA A 209 -2.16 11.48 1.71
C ALA A 209 -2.68 10.18 2.37
N LEU A 210 -2.05 9.71 3.45
CA LEU A 210 -2.54 8.56 4.23
C LEU A 210 -3.91 8.85 4.86
N GLY A 211 -4.10 10.06 5.40
CA GLY A 211 -5.40 10.49 5.91
C GLY A 211 -6.50 10.52 4.85
N GLY A 212 -6.14 10.76 3.58
CA GLY A 212 -7.02 10.64 2.43
C GLY A 212 -7.45 9.20 2.16
N VAL A 213 -6.51 8.25 2.19
CA VAL A 213 -6.80 6.80 2.07
C VAL A 213 -7.77 6.35 3.16
N VAL A 214 -7.53 6.74 4.41
CA VAL A 214 -8.39 6.39 5.55
C VAL A 214 -9.80 7.00 5.43
N ALA A 215 -9.95 8.11 4.71
CA ALA A 215 -11.24 8.75 4.51
C ALA A 215 -12.01 8.21 3.29
N ASP A 216 -11.34 7.47 2.40
CA ASP A 216 -11.93 6.89 1.21
C ASP A 216 -12.60 5.56 1.53
N HIS A 217 -13.93 5.51 1.40
CA HIS A 217 -14.71 4.31 1.71
C HIS A 217 -14.53 3.23 0.63
N GLY A 218 -14.09 3.61 -0.58
CA GLY A 218 -13.79 2.70 -1.67
C GLY A 218 -12.38 2.11 -1.62
N ALA A 219 -11.50 2.60 -0.73
CA ALA A 219 -10.15 2.08 -0.60
C ALA A 219 -10.17 0.62 -0.10
N PRO A 220 -9.29 -0.27 -0.59
CA PRO A 220 -9.18 -1.64 -0.10
C PRO A 220 -8.79 -1.69 1.39
N ASP A 221 -9.33 -2.66 2.13
CA ASP A 221 -9.05 -2.84 3.58
C ASP A 221 -7.55 -2.92 3.88
N ALA A 222 -6.80 -3.70 3.11
CA ALA A 222 -5.35 -3.82 3.27
C ALA A 222 -4.63 -2.46 3.15
N LEU A 223 -5.09 -1.58 2.26
CA LEU A 223 -4.49 -0.26 2.07
C LEU A 223 -4.87 0.69 3.22
N VAL A 224 -6.12 0.64 3.69
CA VAL A 224 -6.58 1.40 4.85
C VAL A 224 -5.83 0.98 6.12
N ALA A 225 -5.68 -0.32 6.35
CA ALA A 225 -4.93 -0.87 7.47
C ALA A 225 -3.46 -0.40 7.43
N GLN A 226 -2.79 -0.48 6.27
CA GLN A 226 -1.42 0.05 6.12
C GLN A 226 -1.31 1.55 6.37
N ALA A 227 -2.31 2.34 5.96
CA ALA A 227 -2.32 3.78 6.18
C ALA A 227 -2.50 4.12 7.67
N LEU A 228 -3.43 3.46 8.37
CA LEU A 228 -3.58 3.57 9.82
C LEU A 228 -2.30 3.11 10.53
N ALA A 229 -1.71 2.01 10.06
CA ALA A 229 -0.46 1.47 10.58
C ALA A 229 0.65 2.53 10.58
N ALA A 230 0.90 3.12 9.41
CA ALA A 230 1.90 4.16 9.23
C ALA A 230 1.60 5.43 10.04
N LEU A 231 0.33 5.85 10.16
CA LEU A 231 -0.05 7.04 10.92
C LEU A 231 0.15 6.86 12.43
N ALA A 232 -0.21 5.71 12.98
CA ALA A 232 0.01 5.45 14.40
C ALA A 232 1.50 5.21 14.71
N ASP A 233 2.30 4.62 13.83
CA ASP A 233 3.76 4.52 14.01
C ASP A 233 4.43 5.90 14.05
N ARG A 234 3.88 6.85 13.28
CA ARG A 234 4.32 8.25 13.27
C ARG A 234 3.78 9.07 14.44
N ARG A 235 2.96 8.47 15.33
CA ARG A 235 2.22 9.17 16.39
C ARG A 235 1.37 10.33 15.85
N ARG A 236 0.77 10.14 14.67
CA ARG A 236 -0.15 11.08 14.01
C ARG A 236 -1.48 10.38 13.70
N PRO A 237 -2.13 9.75 14.70
CA PRO A 237 -3.35 8.99 14.45
C PRO A 237 -4.48 9.90 13.95
N PRO A 238 -5.37 9.41 13.07
CA PRO A 238 -6.59 10.13 12.71
C PRO A 238 -7.42 10.47 13.95
N LYS A 239 -8.20 11.56 13.90
CA LYS A 239 -9.13 11.92 14.97
C LYS A 239 -10.09 10.75 15.28
N VAL A 240 -10.43 10.56 16.55
CA VAL A 240 -11.36 9.49 17.01
C VAL A 240 -12.69 9.51 16.24
N THR A 241 -13.21 10.67 15.86
CA THR A 241 -14.44 10.78 15.07
C THR A 241 -14.32 10.21 13.66
N ARG A 242 -13.11 10.18 13.08
CA ARG A 242 -12.85 9.51 11.79
C ARG A 242 -12.66 8.01 12.00
N LEU A 243 -11.95 7.61 13.05
CA LEU A 243 -11.76 6.21 13.43
C LEU A 243 -13.10 5.50 13.67
N ALA A 244 -14.04 6.16 14.35
CA ALA A 244 -15.38 5.63 14.62
C ALA A 244 -16.23 5.38 13.35
N ARG A 245 -15.85 5.91 12.18
CA ARG A 245 -16.53 5.63 10.90
C ARG A 245 -16.05 4.35 10.23
N LEU A 246 -15.01 3.72 10.77
CA LEU A 246 -14.40 2.51 10.20
C LEU A 246 -14.84 1.24 10.94
N VAL A 247 -15.80 1.34 11.86
CA VAL A 247 -16.24 0.22 12.72
C VAL A 247 -16.90 -0.92 11.95
N ASP A 248 -17.39 -0.66 10.73
CA ASP A 248 -18.00 -1.67 9.85
C ASP A 248 -17.01 -2.32 8.87
N ARG A 249 -15.69 -2.07 9.02
CA ARG A 249 -14.63 -2.63 8.15
C ARG A 249 -14.15 -3.97 8.68
N GLY A 250 -13.34 -4.68 7.87
CA GLY A 250 -12.77 -5.97 8.25
C GLY A 250 -11.83 -5.90 9.47
N PRO A 251 -11.53 -7.07 10.09
CA PRO A 251 -10.79 -7.15 11.34
C PRO A 251 -9.38 -6.55 11.26
N GLU A 252 -8.70 -6.63 10.11
CA GLU A 252 -7.40 -6.00 9.88
C GLU A 252 -7.45 -4.48 10.08
N VAL A 253 -8.50 -3.83 9.58
CA VAL A 253 -8.70 -2.38 9.75
C VAL A 253 -9.05 -2.08 11.20
N LEU A 254 -9.94 -2.87 11.80
CA LEU A 254 -10.39 -2.66 13.18
C LEU A 254 -9.25 -2.78 14.21
N ALA A 255 -8.31 -3.72 14.00
CA ALA A 255 -7.13 -3.83 14.84
C ALA A 255 -6.26 -2.57 14.80
N GLU A 256 -6.06 -1.98 13.61
CA GLU A 256 -5.33 -0.73 13.45
C GLU A 256 -6.12 0.50 13.95
N VAL A 257 -7.45 0.46 13.85
CA VAL A 257 -8.33 1.45 14.49
C VAL A 257 -8.15 1.43 16.00
N ALA A 258 -8.11 0.26 16.63
CA ALA A 258 -7.86 0.12 18.06
C ALA A 258 -6.49 0.69 18.44
N ARG A 259 -5.44 0.35 17.68
CA ARG A 259 -4.10 0.87 17.93
C ARG A 259 -4.03 2.40 17.80
N CYS A 260 -4.68 2.98 16.78
CA CYS A 260 -4.78 4.44 16.63
C CYS A 260 -5.58 5.09 17.76
N ALA A 261 -6.69 4.49 18.16
CA ALA A 261 -7.53 4.97 19.26
C ALA A 261 -6.78 4.96 20.60
N GLY A 262 -5.94 3.96 20.85
CA GLY A 262 -5.06 3.87 22.02
C GLY A 262 -4.07 5.02 22.17
N GLN A 263 -3.81 5.78 21.11
CA GLN A 263 -2.95 6.97 21.12
C GLN A 263 -3.72 8.27 21.41
N HIS A 264 -5.05 8.21 21.52
CA HIS A 264 -5.88 9.33 21.94
C HIS A 264 -6.23 9.21 23.41
N GLU A 265 -6.21 10.34 24.09
CA GLU A 265 -6.74 10.44 25.45
C GLU A 265 -8.23 10.81 25.43
N GLY A 266 -8.94 10.37 26.47
CA GLY A 266 -10.30 10.81 26.74
C GLY A 266 -11.40 9.78 26.47
N PRO A 267 -12.64 10.12 26.87
CA PRO A 267 -13.74 9.16 26.98
C PRO A 267 -14.21 8.61 25.64
N ARG A 268 -14.09 9.39 24.55
CA ARG A 268 -14.51 8.94 23.21
C ARG A 268 -13.61 7.83 22.66
N ALA A 269 -12.29 7.93 22.88
CA ALA A 269 -11.36 6.89 22.46
C ALA A 269 -11.62 5.60 23.26
N ARG A 270 -11.84 5.74 24.56
CA ARG A 270 -12.21 4.62 25.45
C ARG A 270 -13.50 3.93 25.03
N ALA A 271 -14.56 4.69 24.77
CA ALA A 271 -15.83 4.13 24.32
C ALA A 271 -15.68 3.36 22.99
N LEU A 272 -14.89 3.86 22.05
CA LEU A 272 -14.58 3.16 20.81
C LEU A 272 -13.81 1.85 21.08
N LEU A 273 -12.81 1.88 21.95
CA LEU A 273 -12.03 0.68 22.29
C LEU A 273 -12.87 -0.38 23.01
N MET A 274 -13.77 0.03 23.92
CA MET A 274 -14.71 -0.88 24.57
C MET A 274 -15.66 -1.51 23.56
N HIS A 275 -16.18 -0.73 22.61
CA HIS A 275 -16.99 -1.27 21.52
C HIS A 275 -16.23 -2.29 20.67
N LEU A 276 -14.94 -2.03 20.36
CA LEU A 276 -14.12 -2.94 19.55
C LEU A 276 -13.84 -4.26 20.27
N LEU A 277 -13.68 -4.25 21.60
CA LEU A 277 -13.48 -5.44 22.43
C LEU A 277 -14.70 -6.38 22.44
N ASP A 278 -15.88 -5.90 22.01
CA ASP A 278 -17.11 -6.69 21.94
C ASP A 278 -17.38 -7.27 20.53
N GLN A 279 -16.54 -7.00 19.52
CA GLN A 279 -16.78 -7.38 18.11
C GLN A 279 -16.50 -8.86 17.77
N THR A 280 -16.12 -9.68 18.74
CA THR A 280 -15.94 -11.15 18.58
C THR A 280 -14.91 -11.56 17.51
N ASP A 281 -13.80 -10.82 17.40
CA ASP A 281 -12.63 -11.21 16.60
C ASP A 281 -11.37 -11.14 17.46
N ASP A 282 -10.68 -12.27 17.62
CA ASP A 282 -9.56 -12.38 18.56
C ASP A 282 -8.41 -11.40 18.25
N VAL A 283 -8.18 -11.04 16.98
CA VAL A 283 -7.15 -10.07 16.59
C VAL A 283 -7.54 -8.66 17.01
N VAL A 284 -8.80 -8.30 16.79
CA VAL A 284 -9.37 -7.01 17.20
C VAL A 284 -9.37 -6.90 18.73
N ASP A 285 -9.73 -7.97 19.43
CA ASP A 285 -9.79 -8.00 20.89
C ASP A 285 -8.41 -7.84 21.53
N VAL A 286 -7.39 -8.51 20.99
CA VAL A 286 -6.00 -8.33 21.43
C VAL A 286 -5.57 -6.88 21.25
N ALA A 287 -5.85 -6.27 20.09
CA ALA A 287 -5.48 -4.88 19.81
C ALA A 287 -6.24 -3.89 20.71
N ALA A 288 -7.54 -4.10 20.92
CA ALA A 288 -8.39 -3.27 21.78
C ALA A 288 -7.98 -3.38 23.25
N ALA A 289 -7.71 -4.60 23.74
CA ALA A 289 -7.21 -4.83 25.09
C ALA A 289 -5.86 -4.15 25.30
N ALA A 290 -4.90 -4.32 24.38
CA ALA A 290 -3.60 -3.65 24.46
C ALA A 290 -3.73 -2.11 24.47
N ALA A 291 -4.61 -1.57 23.62
CA ALA A 291 -4.87 -0.13 23.57
C ALA A 291 -5.51 0.41 24.86
N LEU A 292 -6.50 -0.29 25.42
CA LEU A 292 -7.07 0.02 26.75
C LEU A 292 -6.01 -0.12 27.84
N GLY A 293 -5.12 -1.11 27.73
CA GLY A 293 -3.97 -1.24 28.59
C GLY A 293 -3.09 0.00 28.57
N ALA A 294 -2.94 0.68 27.43
CA ALA A 294 -2.12 1.89 27.28
C ALA A 294 -2.80 3.19 27.72
N CYS A 295 -4.10 3.38 27.43
CA CYS A 295 -4.80 4.66 27.66
C CYS A 295 -6.06 4.57 28.55
N GLY A 296 -6.45 3.37 28.94
CA GLY A 296 -7.62 3.10 29.78
C GLY A 296 -7.39 3.42 31.25
N ASP A 297 -8.50 3.55 31.97
CA ASP A 297 -8.59 3.78 33.41
C ASP A 297 -9.29 2.60 34.11
N LEU A 298 -9.52 2.75 35.42
CA LEU A 298 -10.11 1.71 36.24
C LEU A 298 -11.50 1.26 35.74
N ASP A 299 -12.23 2.13 35.03
CA ASP A 299 -13.55 1.83 34.45
C ASP A 299 -13.48 0.78 33.33
N ALA A 300 -12.32 0.59 32.69
CA ALA A 300 -12.13 -0.43 31.65
C ALA A 300 -11.90 -1.83 32.24
N ILE A 301 -11.53 -1.95 33.52
CA ILE A 301 -11.18 -3.23 34.16
C ILE A 301 -12.32 -4.26 34.10
N PRO A 302 -13.60 -3.92 34.39
CA PRO A 302 -14.68 -4.90 34.32
C PRO A 302 -14.84 -5.52 32.93
N ALA A 303 -14.74 -4.71 31.88
CA ALA A 303 -14.83 -5.18 30.49
C ALA A 303 -13.65 -6.08 30.11
N LEU A 304 -12.43 -5.70 30.50
CA LEU A 304 -11.23 -6.53 30.30
C LEU A 304 -11.28 -7.83 31.11
N ALA A 305 -11.82 -7.80 32.33
CA ALA A 305 -11.92 -8.98 33.20
C ALA A 305 -12.84 -10.05 32.60
N ALA A 306 -13.90 -9.66 31.89
CA ALA A 306 -14.73 -10.60 31.14
C ALA A 306 -13.93 -11.41 30.11
N HIS A 307 -12.92 -10.79 29.50
CA HIS A 307 -12.06 -11.34 28.46
C HIS A 307 -10.90 -12.21 28.97
N THR A 308 -10.69 -12.25 30.30
CA THR A 308 -9.69 -13.14 30.93
C THR A 308 -10.23 -14.54 31.23
N ARG A 309 -11.55 -14.74 31.13
CA ARG A 309 -12.26 -15.97 31.54
C ARG A 309 -12.75 -16.77 30.34
N GLY A 310 -13.25 -17.98 30.60
CA GLY A 310 -13.87 -18.85 29.59
C GLY A 310 -12.87 -19.85 28.97
N ALA A 311 -13.24 -21.14 28.93
CA ALA A 311 -12.35 -22.21 28.48
C ALA A 311 -11.97 -22.11 26.99
N PHE A 312 -12.87 -21.59 26.16
CA PHE A 312 -12.74 -21.58 24.69
C PHE A 312 -12.18 -20.28 24.11
N ARG A 313 -11.94 -19.24 24.92
CA ARG A 313 -11.35 -17.99 24.42
C ARG A 313 -9.87 -18.17 24.14
N ASP A 314 -9.41 -17.54 23.05
CA ASP A 314 -8.02 -17.62 22.62
C ASP A 314 -7.04 -17.17 23.72
N ARG A 315 -5.87 -17.81 23.76
CA ARG A 315 -4.86 -17.57 24.79
C ARG A 315 -4.24 -16.19 24.67
N ALA A 316 -4.11 -15.64 23.46
CA ALA A 316 -3.58 -14.31 23.23
C ALA A 316 -4.53 -13.24 23.79
N VAL A 317 -5.84 -13.39 23.57
CA VAL A 317 -6.84 -12.45 24.12
C VAL A 317 -6.79 -12.41 25.65
N LYS A 318 -6.74 -13.58 26.31
CA LYS A 318 -6.65 -13.64 27.77
C LYS A 318 -5.39 -12.98 28.32
N ARG A 319 -4.25 -13.20 27.65
CA ARG A 319 -2.97 -12.57 28.02
C ARG A 319 -3.06 -11.06 27.85
N ALA A 320 -3.48 -10.60 26.67
CA ALA A 320 -3.63 -9.17 26.38
C ALA A 320 -4.56 -8.46 27.38
N ALA A 321 -5.70 -9.06 27.73
CA ALA A 321 -6.61 -8.51 28.74
C ALA A 321 -6.00 -8.47 30.14
N THR A 322 -5.26 -9.52 30.53
CA THR A 322 -4.55 -9.59 31.82
C THR A 322 -3.45 -8.52 31.90
N ASP A 323 -2.63 -8.41 30.86
CA ASP A 323 -1.55 -7.44 30.75
C ASP A 323 -2.12 -6.01 30.76
N ALA A 324 -3.26 -5.78 30.10
CA ALA A 324 -3.95 -4.50 30.11
C ALA A 324 -4.45 -4.11 31.51
N ILE A 325 -5.07 -5.04 32.24
CA ILE A 325 -5.51 -4.80 33.63
C ILE A 325 -4.31 -4.44 34.51
N GLN A 326 -3.22 -5.22 34.42
CA GLN A 326 -2.00 -4.95 35.17
C GLN A 326 -1.41 -3.57 34.84
N ALA A 327 -1.37 -3.20 33.55
CA ALA A 327 -0.88 -1.89 33.11
C ALA A 327 -1.72 -0.73 33.67
N ILE A 328 -3.04 -0.86 33.65
CA ILE A 328 -3.97 0.13 34.23
C ILE A 328 -3.76 0.25 35.74
N GLN A 329 -3.71 -0.88 36.46
CA GLN A 329 -3.52 -0.90 37.91
C GLN A 329 -2.15 -0.35 38.32
N ALA A 330 -1.08 -0.67 37.58
CA ALA A 330 0.26 -0.14 37.84
C ALA A 330 0.31 1.38 37.69
N ARG A 331 -0.36 1.95 36.68
CA ARG A 331 -0.49 3.41 36.54
C ARG A 331 -1.27 4.04 37.68
N ALA A 332 -2.43 3.47 38.04
CA ALA A 332 -3.28 4.00 39.10
C ALA A 332 -2.63 3.90 40.50
N GLY A 333 -1.94 2.79 40.78
CA GLY A 333 -1.23 2.55 42.04
C GLY A 333 0.05 3.38 42.19
N GLY A 334 0.69 3.76 41.08
CA GLY A 334 1.91 4.57 41.07
C GLY A 334 1.69 6.04 41.48
N GLU A 335 0.55 6.64 41.17
CA GLU A 335 0.21 8.00 41.63
C GLU A 335 -0.27 8.00 43.09
N ALA A 336 -1.08 7.02 43.49
CA ALA A 336 -1.52 6.87 44.88
C ALA A 336 -0.36 6.53 45.84
N GLY A 337 0.62 5.73 45.38
CA GLY A 337 1.82 5.37 46.15
C GLY A 337 2.80 6.52 46.36
N ARG A 338 2.88 7.49 45.44
CA ARG A 338 3.70 8.71 45.62
C ARG A 338 3.05 9.71 46.58
N LEU A 339 1.73 9.84 46.56
CA LEU A 339 1.01 10.70 47.50
C LEU A 339 1.04 10.15 48.94
N ALA A 340 1.07 8.83 49.12
CA ALA A 340 1.17 8.20 50.43
C ALA A 340 2.56 8.37 51.10
N LEU A 341 3.64 8.51 50.32
CA LEU A 341 5.00 8.67 50.86
C LEU A 341 5.37 10.11 51.22
N VAL A 342 4.69 11.12 50.66
CA VAL A 342 4.93 12.53 51.02
C VAL A 342 4.13 12.97 52.26
N ALA A 343 3.03 12.28 52.59
CA ALA A 343 2.22 12.59 53.77
C ALA A 343 2.70 11.95 55.08
N ALA A 344 3.78 11.15 55.05
CA ALA A 344 4.24 10.39 56.21
C ALA A 344 5.43 11.02 56.98
N GLU A 345 5.93 12.20 56.59
CA GLU A 345 7.07 12.87 57.28
C GLU A 345 6.69 14.03 58.23
N GLU A 346 5.41 14.34 58.43
CA GLU A 346 4.98 15.34 59.43
C GLU A 346 3.97 14.74 60.42
N GLY A 347 4.42 13.73 61.17
CA GLY A 347 3.69 13.15 62.30
C GLY A 347 4.54 13.20 63.55
N ALA A 348 4.56 14.36 64.21
CA ALA A 348 5.27 14.61 65.46
C ALA A 348 4.84 13.63 66.58
N LEU A 349 5.77 12.79 67.04
CA LEU A 349 5.67 12.10 68.33
C LEU A 349 6.15 13.06 69.41
N SER A 350 5.19 13.78 70.00
CA SER A 350 5.38 14.54 71.24
C SER A 350 5.37 13.57 72.42
N LEU A 351 6.54 13.30 73.00
CA LEU A 351 6.66 12.63 74.30
C LEU A 351 6.80 13.71 75.36
N ALA A 352 5.69 14.02 76.04
CA ALA A 352 5.73 14.64 77.35
C ALA A 352 5.83 13.49 78.38
N GLU A 353 6.99 13.34 79.02
CA GLU A 353 7.09 12.54 80.24
C GLU A 353 6.80 13.44 81.45
N ASP A 354 5.74 13.03 82.15
CA ASP A 354 5.22 13.54 83.41
C ASP A 354 6.26 13.45 84.54
N GLU A 355 6.46 14.56 85.24
CA GLU A 355 7.13 14.61 86.54
C GLU A 355 6.09 14.56 87.67
N PRO A 356 6.24 13.67 88.67
CA PRO A 356 5.59 13.90 89.97
C PRO A 356 6.50 13.49 91.17
N PRO A 357 6.11 13.74 92.43
CA PRO A 357 6.42 14.98 93.13
C PRO A 357 7.25 14.75 94.41
N ALA A 358 7.70 15.86 95.00
CA ALA A 358 8.50 15.98 96.23
C ALA A 358 8.05 15.12 97.42
N ARG A 359 9.03 14.62 98.20
CA ARG A 359 8.86 14.33 99.64
C ARG A 359 10.10 14.66 100.48
N ARG A 360 9.85 15.59 101.41
CA ARG A 360 10.43 15.87 102.74
C ARG A 360 11.84 16.46 102.85
#